data_AF-A0A937RJZ0-F1
#
_entry.id   AF-A0A937RJZ0-F1
#
_cell.length_a   1.000
_cell.length_b   1.000
_cell.length_c   1.000
_cell.angle_alpha   90.00
_cell.angle_beta   90.00
_cell.angle_gamma   90.00
#
_symmetry.space_group_name_H-M   'P 1'
#
loop_
_entity.id
_entity.type
_entity.pdbx_description
1 polymer ?
#
loop_
_entity_poly.entity_id
_entity_poly.type
_entity_poly.pdbx_seq_one_letter_code
_entity_poly.pdbx_strand_id
1 'polypeptide(L)'
;MRGEELVATPRAAEVTPTEAAVLLLGMSRPRVRKLMDRGLLEFRKVGTHHRVRVSSIRAFLDNERPRRREALADLAAVQNELGLTE
;
A
#
# COMPACT_ATOMS: atom_id res chain seq x y z
N MET A 1 29.23 4.77 4.53
CA MET A 1 28.58 4.98 5.85
C MET A 1 27.40 4.04 5.95
N ARG A 2 27.47 3.07 6.85
CA ARG A 2 26.37 2.17 7.22
C ARG A 2 26.13 2.39 8.70
N GLY A 3 24.89 2.66 9.07
CA GLY A 3 24.50 2.93 10.45
C GLY A 3 23.61 4.14 10.50
N GLU A 4 22.35 4.00 10.10
CA GLU A 4 21.31 4.89 10.65
C GLU A 4 20.49 4.02 11.58
N GLU A 5 20.82 4.22 12.84
CA GLU A 5 20.27 3.70 14.07
C GLU A 5 18.73 3.58 14.00
N LEU A 6 18.28 2.39 14.35
CA LEU A 6 16.88 2.05 14.54
C LEU A 6 16.34 2.88 15.71
N VAL A 7 15.82 4.08 15.41
CA VAL A 7 14.96 4.81 16.35
C VAL A 7 13.62 4.10 16.41
N ALA A 8 13.62 2.95 17.09
CA ALA A 8 12.45 2.21 17.47
C ALA A 8 11.73 3.02 18.56
N THR A 9 10.83 3.92 18.17
CA THR A 9 9.86 4.46 19.12
C THR A 9 8.95 3.31 19.57
N PRO A 10 8.90 2.97 20.87
CA PRO A 10 8.11 1.85 21.35
C PRO A 10 6.64 2.25 21.30
N ARG A 11 5.89 1.70 20.32
CA ARG A 11 4.43 1.41 20.32
C ARG A 11 3.80 1.26 18.92
N ALA A 12 4.50 1.66 17.85
CA ALA A 12 4.01 1.45 16.47
C ALA A 12 5.10 0.79 15.61
N ALA A 13 4.79 -0.36 15.00
CA ALA A 13 5.66 -0.97 14.02
C ALA A 13 5.75 -0.06 12.79
N GLU A 14 6.97 0.31 12.39
CA GLU A 14 7.26 1.18 11.25
C GLU A 14 8.18 0.44 10.28
N VAL A 15 7.93 0.58 8.98
CA VAL A 15 8.69 -0.09 7.91
C VAL A 15 9.17 0.94 6.89
N THR A 16 10.22 0.61 6.13
CA THR A 16 10.59 1.44 4.97
C THR A 16 9.52 1.36 3.87
N PRO A 17 9.41 2.36 2.98
CA PRO A 17 8.56 2.29 1.80
C PRO A 17 8.85 1.07 0.91
N THR A 18 10.12 0.61 0.90
CA THR A 18 10.53 -0.60 0.17
C THR A 18 9.96 -1.86 0.82
N GLU A 19 10.08 -2.00 2.15
CA GLU A 19 9.50 -3.14 2.87
C GLU A 19 7.96 -3.10 2.81
N ALA A 20 7.34 -1.92 2.91
CA ALA A 20 5.90 -1.76 2.69
C ALA A 20 5.49 -2.26 1.31
N ALA A 21 6.27 -1.95 0.26
CA ALA A 21 6.01 -2.37 -1.11
C ALA A 21 6.12 -3.89 -1.27
N VAL A 22 7.21 -4.49 -0.78
CA VAL A 22 7.54 -5.91 -1.02
C VAL A 22 6.83 -6.84 -0.05
N LEU A 23 6.83 -6.52 1.25
CA LEU A 23 6.40 -7.43 2.31
C LEU A 23 4.92 -7.27 2.69
N LEU A 24 4.34 -6.06 2.55
CA LEU A 24 3.00 -5.78 3.08
C LEU A 24 1.95 -5.50 1.99
N LEU A 25 2.29 -4.72 0.96
CA LEU A 25 1.36 -4.29 -0.07
C LEU A 25 1.43 -5.16 -1.34
N GLY A 26 2.55 -5.84 -1.59
CA GLY A 26 2.76 -6.62 -2.83
C GLY A 26 2.69 -5.74 -4.08
N MET A 27 3.19 -4.50 -4.00
CA MET A 27 3.13 -3.51 -5.09
C MET A 27 4.51 -2.98 -5.43
N SER A 28 4.63 -2.29 -6.57
CA SER A 28 5.87 -1.64 -6.95
C SER A 28 6.17 -0.42 -6.06
N ARG A 29 7.46 -0.18 -5.77
CA ARG A 29 7.92 0.98 -4.98
C ARG A 29 7.36 2.34 -5.47
N PRO A 30 7.28 2.62 -6.79
CA PRO A 30 6.69 3.86 -7.29
C PRO A 30 5.21 4.00 -6.91
N ARG A 31 4.46 2.90 -6.86
CA ARG A 31 3.05 2.90 -6.43
C ARG A 31 2.94 3.28 -4.95
N VAL A 32 3.76 2.68 -4.09
CA VAL A 32 3.79 3.03 -2.66
C VAL A 32 4.14 4.51 -2.46
N ARG A 33 5.11 5.02 -3.21
CA ARG A 33 5.44 6.45 -3.19
C ARG A 33 4.26 7.33 -3.61
N LYS A 34 3.53 6.97 -4.67
CA LYS A 34 2.29 7.66 -5.05
C LYS A 34 1.23 7.63 -3.96
N LEU A 35 1.10 6.53 -3.21
CA LEU A 35 0.15 6.44 -2.09
C LEU A 35 0.57 7.36 -0.93
N MET A 36 1.87 7.44 -0.64
CA MET A 36 2.43 8.38 0.33
C MET A 36 2.23 9.84 -0.11
N ASP A 37 2.55 10.16 -1.38
CA ASP A 37 2.37 11.50 -1.96
C ASP A 37 0.89 11.94 -1.94
N ARG A 38 -0.05 10.99 -2.04
CA ARG A 38 -1.50 11.22 -1.94
C ARG A 38 -2.02 11.30 -0.49
N GLY A 39 -1.17 11.10 0.51
CA GLY A 39 -1.57 11.07 1.92
C GLY A 39 -2.38 9.83 2.33
N LEU A 40 -2.42 8.79 1.49
CA LEU A 40 -3.14 7.54 1.77
C LEU A 40 -2.35 6.59 2.69
N LEU A 41 -1.04 6.79 2.77
CA LEU A 41 -0.17 6.09 3.69
C LEU A 41 0.52 7.11 4.58
N GLU A 42 0.28 7.01 5.89
CA GLU A 42 0.94 7.82 6.89
C GLU A 42 2.41 7.43 6.96
N PHE A 43 3.27 8.42 6.73
CA PHE A 43 4.69 8.27 6.80
C PHE A 43 5.31 9.39 7.63
N ARG A 44 6.46 9.10 8.21
CA ARG A 44 7.31 10.07 8.89
C ARG A 44 8.68 10.07 8.26
N LYS A 45 9.33 11.22 8.30
CA LYS A 45 10.74 11.35 7.94
C LYS A 45 11.58 11.13 9.19
N VAL A 46 12.54 10.21 9.13
CA VAL A 46 13.53 9.94 10.17
C VAL A 46 14.90 10.17 9.55
N GLY A 47 15.50 11.31 9.87
CA GLY A 47 16.71 11.79 9.21
C GLY A 47 16.48 11.97 7.71
N THR A 48 17.17 11.17 6.88
CA THR A 48 17.07 11.20 5.42
C THR A 48 16.03 10.21 4.87
N HIS A 49 15.59 9.25 5.68
CA HIS A 49 14.73 8.15 5.23
C HIS A 49 13.26 8.36 5.61
N HIS A 50 12.36 7.82 4.80
CA HIS A 50 10.93 7.74 5.12
C HIS A 50 10.62 6.42 5.82
N ARG A 51 9.71 6.45 6.78
CA ARG A 51 9.17 5.29 7.50
C ARG A 51 7.65 5.36 7.42
N VAL A 52 7.01 4.27 7.03
CA VAL A 52 5.57 4.14 6.91
C VAL A 52 5.04 3.35 8.10
N ARG A 53 3.97 3.82 8.74
CA ARG A 53 3.35 3.10 9.85
C ARG A 53 2.62 1.86 9.36
N VAL A 54 2.89 0.71 9.98
CA VAL A 54 2.20 -0.55 9.65
C VAL A 54 0.70 -0.45 9.89
N SER A 55 0.28 0.29 10.93
CA SER A 55 -1.14 0.58 11.20
C SER A 55 -1.82 1.31 10.03
N SER A 56 -1.15 2.28 9.43
CA SER A 56 -1.68 3.01 8.26
C SER A 56 -1.77 2.12 7.03
N ILE A 57 -0.76 1.27 6.79
CA ILE A 57 -0.80 0.27 5.71
C ILE A 57 -1.99 -0.67 5.91
N ARG A 58 -2.23 -1.12 7.15
CA ARG A 58 -3.36 -1.99 7.46
C ARG A 58 -4.70 -1.28 7.23
N ALA A 59 -4.83 -0.03 7.67
CA ALA A 59 -6.02 0.78 7.44
C ALA A 59 -6.26 1.00 5.93
N PHE A 60 -5.21 1.27 5.15
CA PHE A 60 -5.31 1.39 3.70
C PHE A 60 -5.84 0.09 3.06
N LEU A 61 -5.25 -1.06 3.42
CA LEU A 61 -5.70 -2.36 2.90
C LEU A 61 -7.14 -2.69 3.30
N ASP A 62 -7.56 -2.31 4.51
CA ASP A 62 -8.92 -2.53 4.99
C ASP A 62 -9.95 -1.69 4.21
N ASN A 63 -9.63 -0.43 3.92
CA ASN A 63 -10.45 0.45 3.09
C ASN A 63 -10.44 0.08 1.60
N GLU A 64 -9.37 -0.56 1.10
CA GLU A 64 -9.27 -0.99 -0.31
C GLU A 64 -10.02 -2.31 -0.58
N ARG A 65 -10.16 -3.19 0.42
CA ARG A 65 -10.90 -4.46 0.33
C ARG A 65 -12.35 -4.33 -0.19
N PRO A 66 -13.19 -3.40 0.30
CA PRO A 66 -14.55 -3.23 -0.21
C PRO A 66 -14.54 -2.72 -1.67
N ARG A 67 -13.60 -1.86 -2.05
CA ARG A 67 -13.53 -1.26 -3.39
C ARG A 67 -13.07 -2.23 -4.48
N ARG A 68 -12.23 -3.21 -4.13
CA ARG A 68 -11.75 -4.24 -5.07
C ARG A 68 -12.79 -5.31 -5.38
N ARG A 69 -13.73 -5.58 -4.46
CA ARG A 69 -14.85 -6.50 -4.70
C ARG A 69 -15.85 -5.93 -5.71
N GLU A 70 -16.05 -4.63 -5.70
CA GLU A 70 -16.96 -3.95 -6.63
C GLU A 70 -16.36 -3.89 -8.06
N ALA A 71 -15.07 -3.59 -8.18
CA ALA A 71 -14.38 -3.51 -9.47
C ALA A 71 -14.23 -4.87 -10.20
N LEU A 72 -14.27 -6.00 -9.49
CA LEU A 72 -14.28 -7.33 -10.10
C LEU A 72 -15.70 -7.80 -10.46
N ALA A 73 -16.74 -7.24 -9.86
CA ALA A 73 -18.12 -7.50 -10.25
C ALA A 73 -18.49 -6.76 -11.57
N ASP A 74 -17.86 -5.62 -11.83
CA ASP A 74 -18.09 -4.83 -13.05
C ASP A 74 -17.47 -5.46 -14.32
N LEU A 75 -16.34 -6.19 -14.18
CA LEU A 75 -15.73 -6.90 -15.30
C LEU A 75 -16.50 -8.17 -15.73
N ALA A 76 -17.35 -8.73 -14.88
CA ALA A 76 -18.22 -9.84 -15.25
C ALA A 76 -19.50 -9.37 -15.98
N ALA A 77 -19.92 -8.11 -15.78
CA ALA A 77 -21.09 -7.55 -16.46
C ALA A 77 -20.82 -7.17 -17.93
N VAL A 78 -19.58 -6.75 -18.26
CA VAL A 78 -19.21 -6.37 -19.64
C VAL A 78 -18.98 -7.58 -20.54
N GLN A 79 -18.69 -8.77 -19.99
CA GLN A 79 -18.46 -9.98 -20.80
C GLN A 79 -19.74 -10.62 -21.35
N ASN A 80 -20.91 -10.29 -20.80
CA ASN A 80 -22.19 -10.88 -21.23
C ASN A 80 -23.00 -10.01 -22.21
N GLU A 81 -22.41 -8.93 -22.74
CA GLU A 81 -23.03 -8.14 -23.82
C GLU A 81 -22.39 -8.40 -25.20
N LEU A 82 -21.26 -9.11 -25.25
CA LEU A 82 -20.53 -9.35 -26.49
C LEU A 82 -20.69 -10.74 -27.12
N GLY A 83 -21.50 -11.65 -26.55
CA GLY A 83 -21.97 -12.86 -27.25
C GLY A 83 -20.88 -13.69 -27.95
N LEU A 84 -19.71 -13.87 -27.32
CA LEU A 84 -18.57 -14.59 -27.91
C LEU A 84 -18.40 -16.01 -27.34
N THR A 85 -19.49 -16.78 -27.32
CA THR A 85 -19.41 -18.25 -27.27
C THR A 85 -20.56 -18.86 -28.06
N GLU A 86 -20.32 -19.02 -29.37
CA GLU A 86 -20.68 -20.25 -30.09
C GLU A 86 -19.38 -20.90 -30.58
#